data_AF-A0A7W8FYQ1-F1
#
_entry.id   AF-A0A7W8FYQ1-F1
#
_cell.length_a   1.000
_cell.length_b   1.000
_cell.length_c   1.000
_cell.angle_alpha   90.00
_cell.angle_beta   90.00
_cell.angle_gamma   90.00
#
_symmetry.space_group_name_H-M   'P 1'
#
loop_
_entity.id
_entity.type
_entity.pdbx_description
1 polymer ?
#
loop_
_entity_poly.entity_id
_entity_poly.type
_entity_poly.pdbx_seq_one_letter_code
_entity_poly.pdbx_strand_id
1 'polypeptide(L)'
;MTSIAIYSAVSILCSIGIALLPSKSLQPLTKWFSLGKKGIRQIRSRRDQTDTIANACLAASLLFSLIFWLIPGHFVIYGIFLFLTFLALLGQTNRISAKKPPVYRGALLFSVSLMFFFGLFSGLGCFNDFVTWKAASQFTKDLFSGEVFHIFYFLRNYVPMMVLLQGLCYLFPMYCLWAQIKYMRLENTYKGRNIGLFVVKILWLCLLMIVLSCGGVEVLNWAYYINYVEV
;
A
#
# COMPACT_ATOMS: atom_id res chain seq x y z
N MET A 1 -18.22 6.84 9.75
CA MET A 1 -17.30 6.79 10.92
C MET A 1 -17.15 5.39 11.52
N THR A 2 -18.21 4.59 11.61
CA THR A 2 -18.18 3.20 12.12
C THR A 2 -17.21 2.30 11.37
N SER A 3 -17.19 2.36 10.03
CA SER A 3 -16.31 1.55 9.17
C SER A 3 -14.83 1.82 9.43
N ILE A 4 -14.45 3.08 9.63
CA ILE A 4 -13.05 3.47 9.92
C ILE A 4 -12.58 2.82 11.23
N ALA A 5 -13.40 2.91 12.28
CA ALA A 5 -13.08 2.32 13.57
C ALA A 5 -12.93 0.79 13.48
N ILE A 6 -13.86 0.13 12.79
CA ILE A 6 -13.86 -1.33 12.59
C ILE A 6 -12.61 -1.77 11.83
N TYR A 7 -12.33 -1.21 10.64
CA TYR A 7 -11.19 -1.62 9.83
C TYR A 7 -9.84 -1.24 10.46
N SER A 8 -9.79 -0.14 11.23
CA SER A 8 -8.61 0.22 12.02
C SER A 8 -8.37 -0.79 13.14
N ALA A 9 -9.42 -1.18 13.88
CA ALA A 9 -9.33 -2.19 14.94
C ALA A 9 -8.89 -3.55 14.37
N VAL A 10 -9.50 -3.99 13.26
CA VAL A 10 -9.10 -5.22 12.57
C VAL A 10 -7.64 -5.17 12.13
N SER A 11 -7.19 -4.04 11.55
CA SER A 11 -5.78 -3.85 11.15
C SER A 11 -4.84 -4.01 12.33
N ILE A 12 -5.17 -3.40 13.48
CA ILE A 12 -4.35 -3.46 14.69
C ILE A 12 -4.33 -4.89 15.23
N LEU A 13 -5.48 -5.56 15.35
CA LEU A 13 -5.59 -6.93 15.86
C LEU A 13 -4.82 -7.93 15.00
N CYS A 14 -4.98 -7.86 13.67
CA CYS A 14 -4.22 -8.71 12.76
C CYS A 14 -2.71 -8.45 12.85
N SER A 15 -2.31 -7.19 13.01
CA SER A 15 -0.89 -6.82 13.17
C SER A 15 -0.29 -7.33 14.49
N ILE A 16 -1.06 -7.29 15.58
CA ILE A 16 -0.67 -7.90 16.86
C ILE A 16 -0.49 -9.41 16.67
N GLY A 17 -1.46 -10.06 16.01
CA GLY A 17 -1.40 -11.49 15.71
C GLY A 17 -0.10 -11.88 15.00
N ILE A 18 0.29 -11.14 13.95
CA ILE A 18 1.54 -11.40 13.22
C ILE A 18 2.78 -11.08 14.06
N ALA A 19 2.75 -10.01 14.87
CA ALA A 19 3.87 -9.60 15.71
C ALA A 19 4.23 -10.63 16.80
N LEU A 20 3.22 -11.37 17.27
CA LEU A 20 3.38 -12.43 18.27
C LEU A 20 3.89 -13.75 17.68
N LEU A 21 3.91 -13.90 16.35
CA LEU A 21 4.35 -15.14 15.71
C LEU A 21 5.85 -15.39 15.91
N PRO A 22 6.24 -16.61 16.32
CA PRO A 22 7.64 -16.95 16.49
C PRO A 22 8.34 -17.05 15.13
N SER A 23 9.66 -16.80 15.12
CA SER A 23 10.47 -16.78 13.90
C SER A 23 10.38 -18.06 13.08
N LYS A 24 10.30 -19.20 13.78
CA LYS A 24 10.23 -20.52 13.18
C LYS A 24 8.96 -20.70 12.35
N SER A 25 7.83 -20.16 12.80
CA SER A 25 6.54 -20.23 12.08
C SER A 25 6.49 -19.30 10.87
N LEU A 26 7.15 -18.14 10.95
CA LEU A 26 7.24 -17.20 9.82
C LEU A 26 8.25 -17.63 8.75
N GLN A 27 9.27 -18.41 9.13
CA GLN A 27 10.36 -18.80 8.24
C GLN A 27 9.93 -19.57 6.98
N PRO A 28 9.05 -20.59 7.02
CA PRO A 28 8.63 -21.30 5.80
C PRO A 28 7.92 -20.37 4.81
N LEU A 29 7.07 -19.47 5.30
CA LEU A 29 6.33 -18.50 4.48
C LEU A 29 7.26 -17.45 3.85
N THR A 30 8.31 -17.04 4.59
CA THR A 30 9.09 -15.86 4.23
C THR A 30 10.45 -16.12 3.61
N LYS A 31 10.97 -17.36 3.68
CA LYS A 31 12.31 -17.73 3.19
C LYS A 31 12.51 -17.39 1.72
N TRP A 32 11.52 -17.72 0.89
CA TRP A 32 11.54 -17.51 -0.55
C TRP A 32 11.44 -16.03 -0.94
N PHE A 33 10.75 -15.23 -0.11
CA PHE A 33 10.44 -13.83 -0.39
C PHE A 33 11.42 -12.83 0.23
N SER A 34 12.37 -13.23 1.08
CA SER A 34 13.29 -12.26 1.71
C SER A 34 14.17 -11.46 0.74
N LEU A 35 14.17 -11.83 -0.56
CA LEU A 35 14.84 -11.21 -1.73
C LEU A 35 16.36 -10.97 -1.61
N GLY A 36 16.95 -10.99 -0.41
CA GLY A 36 18.38 -10.89 -0.14
C GLY A 36 19.06 -9.82 -0.99
N LYS A 37 20.27 -10.11 -1.49
CA LYS A 37 20.94 -9.27 -2.49
C LYS A 37 20.55 -9.65 -3.93
N LYS A 38 19.52 -10.48 -4.12
CA LYS A 38 19.13 -10.93 -5.45
C LYS A 38 18.59 -9.72 -6.23
N GLY A 39 19.02 -9.57 -7.47
CA GLY A 39 18.64 -8.44 -8.32
C GLY A 39 19.52 -7.19 -8.17
N ILE A 40 20.34 -7.08 -7.11
CA ILE A 40 21.29 -5.97 -6.94
C ILE A 40 22.57 -6.25 -7.72
N ARG A 41 22.94 -5.34 -8.63
CA ARG A 41 24.15 -5.41 -9.46
C ARG A 41 24.93 -4.11 -9.36
N GLN A 42 26.26 -4.19 -9.47
CA GLN A 42 27.12 -3.01 -9.56
C GLN A 42 27.31 -2.60 -11.02
N ILE A 43 27.10 -1.32 -11.32
CA ILE A 43 27.45 -0.71 -12.60
C ILE A 43 28.85 -0.12 -12.46
N ARG A 44 29.85 -0.82 -12.99
CA ARG A 44 31.27 -0.44 -12.88
C ARG A 44 31.56 0.94 -13.47
N SER A 45 30.95 1.30 -14.60
CA SER A 45 31.22 2.59 -15.26
C SER A 45 30.76 3.81 -14.46
N ARG A 46 29.72 3.65 -13.63
CA ARG A 46 29.13 4.73 -12.82
C ARG A 46 29.47 4.63 -11.33
N ARG A 47 30.25 3.62 -10.93
CA ARG A 47 30.51 3.25 -9.52
C ARG A 47 29.23 3.21 -8.67
N ASP A 48 28.14 2.72 -9.26
CA ASP A 48 26.80 2.74 -8.65
C ASP A 48 26.17 1.34 -8.59
N GLN A 49 25.05 1.18 -7.87
CA GLN A 49 24.28 -0.05 -7.76
C GLN A 49 22.87 0.09 -8.35
N THR A 50 22.42 -0.96 -9.05
CA THR A 50 21.05 -1.06 -9.56
C THR A 50 20.36 -2.32 -9.05
N ASP A 51 19.09 -2.18 -8.70
CA ASP A 51 18.24 -3.28 -8.25
C ASP A 51 17.20 -3.58 -9.34
N THR A 52 17.52 -4.54 -10.21
CA THR A 52 16.71 -4.82 -11.42
C THR A 52 15.32 -5.32 -11.04
N ILE A 53 15.21 -6.17 -10.02
CA ILE A 53 13.93 -6.77 -9.60
C ILE A 53 13.06 -5.70 -8.94
N ALA A 54 13.61 -4.95 -7.98
CA ALA A 54 12.83 -3.91 -7.32
C ALA A 54 12.41 -2.80 -8.31
N ASN A 55 13.28 -2.42 -9.25
CA ASN A 55 12.92 -1.42 -10.27
C ASN A 55 11.83 -1.93 -11.22
N ALA A 56 11.84 -3.20 -11.61
CA ALA A 56 10.78 -3.78 -12.43
C ALA A 56 9.44 -3.80 -11.69
N CYS A 57 9.43 -4.23 -10.41
CA CYS A 57 8.22 -4.20 -9.60
C CYS A 57 7.72 -2.78 -9.34
N LEU A 58 8.63 -1.80 -9.18
CA LEU A 58 8.27 -0.38 -9.06
C LEU A 58 7.60 0.14 -10.34
N ALA A 59 8.18 -0.15 -11.51
CA ALA A 59 7.59 0.23 -12.78
C ALA A 59 6.21 -0.41 -12.96
N ALA A 60 6.06 -1.70 -12.65
CA ALA A 60 4.77 -2.39 -12.69
C ALA A 60 3.73 -1.75 -11.75
N SER A 61 4.14 -1.40 -10.52
CA SER A 61 3.25 -0.76 -9.54
C SER A 61 2.81 0.63 -9.98
N LEU A 62 3.72 1.41 -10.58
CA LEU A 62 3.41 2.73 -11.11
C LEU A 62 2.46 2.61 -12.31
N LEU A 63 2.79 1.75 -13.28
CA LEU A 63 1.92 1.52 -14.44
C LEU A 63 0.52 1.09 -14.01
N PHE A 64 0.42 0.12 -13.09
CA PHE A 64 -0.87 -0.31 -12.54
C PHE A 64 -1.64 0.86 -11.92
N SER A 65 -1.01 1.68 -11.07
CA SER A 65 -1.68 2.83 -10.44
C SER A 65 -2.18 3.89 -11.44
N LEU A 66 -1.61 3.96 -12.64
CA LEU A 66 -2.01 4.91 -13.69
C LEU A 66 -3.11 4.35 -14.61
N ILE A 67 -3.21 3.02 -14.75
CA ILE A 67 -4.11 2.38 -15.74
C ILE A 67 -5.14 1.43 -15.12
N PHE A 68 -5.22 1.32 -13.79
CA PHE A 68 -6.09 0.36 -13.11
C PHE A 68 -7.57 0.48 -13.49
N TRP A 69 -8.05 1.69 -13.77
CA TRP A 69 -9.42 1.99 -14.21
C TRP A 69 -9.80 1.36 -15.57
N LEU A 70 -8.84 0.85 -16.34
CA LEU A 70 -9.08 0.11 -17.59
C LEU A 70 -9.26 -1.39 -17.33
N ILE A 71 -8.93 -1.86 -16.13
CA ILE A 71 -8.84 -3.28 -15.82
C ILE A 71 -10.04 -3.69 -14.97
N PRO A 72 -10.96 -4.53 -15.49
CA PRO A 72 -12.01 -5.11 -14.67
C PRO A 72 -11.39 -6.00 -13.59
N GLY A 73 -11.86 -5.88 -12.35
CA GLY A 73 -11.30 -6.64 -11.23
C GLY A 73 -9.93 -6.16 -10.74
N HIS A 74 -9.53 -4.91 -11.05
CA HIS A 74 -8.25 -4.32 -10.62
C HIS A 74 -7.97 -4.47 -9.12
N PHE A 75 -8.99 -4.47 -8.25
CA PHE A 75 -8.84 -4.68 -6.81
C PHE A 75 -8.22 -6.04 -6.44
N VAL A 76 -8.49 -7.09 -7.21
CA VAL A 76 -7.88 -8.42 -7.02
C VAL A 76 -6.40 -8.36 -7.34
N ILE A 77 -6.05 -7.73 -8.46
CA ILE A 77 -4.66 -7.56 -8.89
C ILE A 77 -3.90 -6.73 -7.86
N TYR A 78 -4.50 -5.63 -7.39
CA TYR A 78 -3.95 -4.81 -6.31
C TYR A 78 -3.71 -5.64 -5.05
N GLY A 79 -4.70 -6.40 -4.60
CA GLY A 79 -4.61 -7.24 -3.40
C GLY A 79 -3.50 -8.30 -3.50
N ILE A 80 -3.42 -9.02 -4.62
CA ILE A 80 -2.35 -10.01 -4.88
C ILE A 80 -0.99 -9.33 -4.89
N PHE A 81 -0.85 -8.22 -5.60
CA PHE A 81 0.41 -7.52 -5.74
C PHE A 81 0.88 -6.95 -4.39
N LEU A 82 -0.02 -6.30 -3.65
CA LEU A 82 0.24 -5.81 -2.30
C LEU A 82 0.65 -6.95 -1.37
N PHE A 83 -0.05 -8.10 -1.42
CA PHE A 83 0.29 -9.28 -0.63
C PHE A 83 1.69 -9.82 -0.95
N LEU A 84 2.08 -9.89 -2.22
CA LEU A 84 3.44 -10.27 -2.62
C LEU A 84 4.50 -9.29 -2.07
N THR A 85 4.24 -7.98 -2.17
CA THR A 85 5.15 -6.98 -1.58
C THR A 85 5.24 -7.09 -0.07
N PHE A 86 4.14 -7.45 0.60
CA PHE A 86 4.09 -7.70 2.03
C PHE A 86 4.88 -8.94 2.42
N LEU A 87 4.74 -10.06 1.72
CA LEU A 87 5.54 -11.26 1.98
C LEU A 87 7.04 -10.98 1.85
N ALA A 88 7.43 -10.20 0.85
CA ALA A 88 8.82 -9.78 0.67
C ALA A 88 9.31 -8.93 1.85
N LEU A 89 8.52 -7.94 2.26
CA LEU A 89 8.85 -7.06 3.36
C LEU A 89 8.88 -7.81 4.70
N LEU A 90 7.91 -8.67 4.95
CA LEU A 90 7.82 -9.54 6.13
C LEU A 90 9.02 -10.48 6.19
N GLY A 91 9.47 -11.01 5.06
CA GLY A 91 10.65 -11.88 5.02
C GLY A 91 11.96 -11.18 5.26
N GLN A 92 12.14 -9.98 4.73
CA GLN A 92 13.28 -9.15 5.09
C GLN A 92 13.25 -8.81 6.59
N THR A 93 12.09 -8.42 7.10
CA THR A 93 11.90 -8.05 8.51
C THR A 93 12.24 -9.22 9.42
N ASN A 94 11.65 -10.40 9.20
CA ASN A 94 11.88 -11.60 10.00
C ASN A 94 13.37 -11.98 10.04
N ARG A 95 14.07 -11.89 8.90
CA ARG A 95 15.51 -12.16 8.79
C ARG A 95 16.36 -11.17 9.57
N ILE A 96 16.05 -9.88 9.51
CA ILE A 96 16.80 -8.82 10.21
C ILE A 96 16.52 -8.86 11.72
N SER A 97 15.26 -9.07 12.10
CA SER A 97 14.82 -9.07 13.50
C SER A 97 15.18 -10.35 14.26
N ALA A 98 15.52 -11.44 13.58
CA ALA A 98 15.85 -12.72 14.21
C ALA A 98 17.02 -12.64 15.22
N LYS A 99 17.94 -11.68 15.04
CA LYS A 99 19.09 -11.47 15.93
C LYS A 99 18.87 -10.35 16.96
N LYS A 100 17.65 -9.83 17.07
CA LYS A 100 17.31 -8.67 17.92
C LYS A 100 16.49 -9.12 19.14
N PRO A 101 16.45 -8.31 20.21
CA PRO A 101 15.62 -8.62 21.37
C PRO A 101 14.14 -8.72 20.98
N PRO A 102 13.34 -9.51 21.72
CA PRO A 102 11.96 -9.85 21.34
C PRO A 102 11.07 -8.62 21.20
N VAL A 103 11.24 -7.61 22.07
CA VAL A 103 10.48 -6.35 22.02
C VAL A 103 10.69 -5.61 20.68
N TYR A 104 11.94 -5.52 20.23
CA TYR A 104 12.25 -4.89 18.95
C TYR A 104 11.70 -5.69 17.78
N ARG A 105 11.86 -7.00 17.81
CA ARG A 105 11.27 -7.88 16.79
C ARG A 105 9.76 -7.69 16.69
N GLY A 106 9.06 -7.69 17.81
CA GLY A 106 7.62 -7.48 17.88
C GLY A 106 7.21 -6.14 17.28
N ALA A 107 7.87 -5.04 17.67
CA ALA A 107 7.60 -3.71 17.14
C ALA A 107 7.78 -3.61 15.60
N LEU A 108 8.80 -4.29 15.06
CA LEU A 108 9.08 -4.33 13.63
C LEU A 108 8.02 -5.09 12.84
N LEU A 109 7.70 -6.30 13.30
CA LEU A 109 6.67 -7.13 12.68
C LEU A 109 5.31 -6.44 12.77
N PHE A 110 4.98 -5.86 13.94
CA PHE A 110 3.77 -5.07 14.14
C PHE A 110 3.69 -3.92 13.13
N SER A 111 4.73 -3.09 13.04
CA SER A 111 4.74 -1.91 12.17
C SER A 111 4.60 -2.28 10.69
N VAL A 112 5.33 -3.30 10.22
CA VAL A 112 5.24 -3.77 8.83
C VAL A 112 3.86 -4.35 8.51
N SER A 113 3.26 -5.07 9.45
CA SER A 113 1.92 -5.63 9.30
C SER A 113 0.85 -4.55 9.34
N LEU A 114 0.99 -3.58 10.23
CA LEU A 114 0.10 -2.44 10.36
C LEU A 114 0.06 -1.64 9.07
N MET A 115 1.24 -1.32 8.54
CA MET A 115 1.38 -0.68 7.24
C MET A 115 0.64 -1.47 6.15
N PHE A 116 0.82 -2.79 6.07
CA PHE A 116 0.14 -3.62 5.08
C PHE A 116 -1.39 -3.56 5.19
N PHE A 117 -1.96 -3.76 6.39
CA PHE A 117 -3.41 -3.79 6.56
C PHE A 117 -4.05 -2.42 6.30
N PHE A 118 -3.43 -1.33 6.75
CA PHE A 118 -3.90 0.02 6.43
C PHE A 118 -3.85 0.29 4.92
N GLY A 119 -2.77 -0.10 4.25
CA GLY A 119 -2.69 0.02 2.78
C GLY A 119 -3.69 -0.87 2.04
N LEU A 120 -3.98 -2.08 2.55
CA LEU A 120 -4.96 -2.98 1.98
C LEU A 120 -6.36 -2.38 2.08
N PHE A 121 -6.80 -1.99 3.28
CA PHE A 121 -8.15 -1.45 3.49
C PHE A 121 -8.32 -0.07 2.87
N SER A 122 -7.28 0.76 2.83
CA SER A 122 -7.27 2.03 2.11
C SER A 122 -7.45 1.82 0.60
N GLY A 123 -6.66 0.92 0.01
CA GLY A 123 -6.75 0.60 -1.42
C GLY A 123 -8.03 -0.14 -1.80
N LEU A 124 -8.63 -0.94 -0.91
CA LEU A 124 -9.92 -1.57 -1.19
C LEU A 124 -11.13 -0.64 -0.99
N GLY A 125 -10.92 0.58 -0.48
CA GLY A 125 -12.01 1.51 -0.15
C GLY A 125 -12.77 1.13 1.12
N CYS A 126 -12.27 0.24 1.97
CA CYS A 126 -12.96 -0.15 3.19
C CYS A 126 -13.16 1.02 4.16
N PHE A 127 -12.23 1.97 4.20
CA PHE A 127 -12.35 3.17 5.05
C PHE A 127 -13.40 4.18 4.57
N ASN A 128 -13.89 4.06 3.34
CA ASN A 128 -14.88 4.96 2.74
C ASN A 128 -16.11 4.22 2.23
N ASP A 129 -16.46 3.09 2.85
CA ASP A 129 -17.65 2.30 2.51
C ASP A 129 -17.70 1.89 1.02
N PHE A 130 -16.52 1.62 0.47
CA PHE A 130 -16.28 1.17 -0.89
C PHE A 130 -16.69 2.19 -1.96
N VAL A 131 -16.87 3.45 -1.60
CA VAL A 131 -17.28 4.53 -2.50
C VAL A 131 -16.28 4.71 -3.64
N THR A 132 -14.98 4.77 -3.33
CA THR A 132 -13.94 4.95 -4.36
C THR A 132 -13.82 3.73 -5.28
N TRP A 133 -14.08 2.53 -4.76
CA TRP A 133 -14.13 1.31 -5.57
C TRP A 133 -15.33 1.30 -6.53
N LYS A 134 -16.52 1.69 -6.04
CA LYS A 134 -17.72 1.84 -6.86
C LYS A 134 -17.51 2.89 -7.95
N ALA A 135 -16.89 4.03 -7.61
CA ALA A 135 -16.56 5.08 -8.56
C ALA A 135 -15.59 4.61 -9.65
N ALA A 136 -14.53 3.87 -9.30
CA ALA A 136 -13.62 3.29 -10.30
C ALA A 136 -14.34 2.33 -11.25
N SER A 137 -15.23 1.49 -10.73
CA SER A 137 -16.02 0.57 -11.55
C SER A 137 -17.02 1.31 -12.45
N GLN A 138 -17.59 2.43 -11.97
CA GLN A 138 -18.47 3.28 -12.76
C GLN A 138 -17.70 3.99 -13.87
N PHE A 139 -16.52 4.55 -13.58
CA PHE A 139 -15.69 5.20 -14.59
C PHE A 139 -15.32 4.26 -15.74
N THR A 140 -15.01 3.00 -15.44
CA THR A 140 -14.75 1.98 -16.47
C THR A 140 -15.96 1.81 -17.39
N LYS A 141 -17.18 1.79 -16.84
CA LYS A 141 -18.41 1.69 -17.64
C LYS A 141 -18.64 2.94 -18.50
N ASP A 142 -18.48 4.12 -17.91
CA ASP A 142 -18.64 5.40 -18.59
C ASP A 142 -17.62 5.57 -19.72
N LEU A 143 -16.41 5.00 -19.55
CA LEU A 143 -15.39 4.98 -20.59
C LEU A 143 -15.80 4.09 -21.77
N PHE A 144 -16.34 2.90 -21.50
CA PHE A 144 -16.79 1.97 -22.53
C PHE A 144 -18.09 2.40 -23.22
N SER A 145 -18.94 3.20 -22.56
CA SER A 145 -20.12 3.81 -23.17
C SER A 145 -19.79 5.08 -23.97
N GLY A 146 -18.56 5.60 -23.86
CA GLY A 146 -18.12 6.81 -24.55
C GLY A 146 -18.54 8.12 -23.87
N GLU A 147 -19.16 8.07 -22.69
CA GLU A 147 -19.63 9.27 -21.98
C GLU A 147 -18.48 10.19 -21.53
N VAL A 148 -17.31 9.61 -21.26
CA VAL A 148 -16.09 10.34 -20.84
C VAL A 148 -15.62 11.34 -21.91
N PHE A 149 -16.00 11.14 -23.18
CA PHE A 149 -15.61 12.04 -24.28
C PHE A 149 -16.50 13.30 -24.38
N HIS A 150 -17.55 13.41 -23.56
CA HIS A 150 -18.33 14.65 -23.49
C HIS A 150 -17.58 15.75 -22.73
N ILE A 151 -17.53 16.94 -23.31
CA ILE A 151 -16.77 18.11 -22.81
C ILE A 151 -17.10 18.45 -21.34
N PHE A 152 -18.36 18.26 -20.92
CA PHE A 152 -18.81 18.59 -19.56
C PHE A 152 -18.70 17.43 -18.55
N TYR A 153 -18.28 16.24 -18.97
CA TYR A 153 -18.24 15.06 -18.11
C TYR A 153 -17.34 15.30 -16.89
N PHE A 154 -16.14 15.86 -17.09
CA PHE A 154 -15.18 16.13 -16.01
C PHE A 154 -15.59 17.28 -15.07
N LEU A 155 -16.46 18.18 -15.53
CA LEU A 155 -16.95 19.30 -14.72
C LEU A 155 -18.16 18.91 -13.88
N ARG A 156 -19.00 18.01 -14.39
CA ARG A 156 -20.26 17.59 -13.74
C ARG A 156 -20.09 16.33 -12.89
N ASN A 157 -19.20 15.43 -13.28
CA ASN A 157 -19.02 14.14 -12.63
C ASN A 157 -17.81 14.16 -11.70
N TYR A 158 -18.01 13.74 -10.46
CA TYR A 158 -16.97 13.61 -9.43
C TYR A 158 -16.17 12.30 -9.56
N VAL A 159 -16.71 11.33 -10.31
CA VAL A 159 -16.13 10.00 -10.52
C VAL A 159 -14.66 10.07 -10.97
N PRO A 160 -14.23 10.90 -11.94
CA PRO A 160 -12.83 11.03 -12.32
C PRO A 160 -11.91 11.39 -11.14
N MET A 161 -12.35 12.28 -10.26
CA MET A 161 -11.56 12.69 -9.10
C MET A 161 -11.49 11.59 -8.03
N MET A 162 -12.56 10.83 -7.84
CA MET A 162 -12.55 9.63 -7.00
C MET A 162 -11.57 8.57 -7.54
N VAL A 163 -11.48 8.43 -8.87
CA VAL A 163 -10.52 7.51 -9.49
C VAL A 163 -9.09 7.99 -9.31
N LEU A 164 -8.82 9.28 -9.42
CA LEU A 164 -7.49 9.83 -9.11
C LEU A 164 -7.11 9.59 -7.65
N LEU A 165 -8.02 9.81 -6.72
CA LEU A 165 -7.82 9.55 -5.30
C LEU A 165 -7.53 8.05 -5.03
N GLN A 166 -8.29 7.17 -5.67
CA GLN A 166 -8.08 5.72 -5.64
C GLN A 166 -6.72 5.32 -6.21
N GLY A 167 -6.28 5.97 -7.29
CA GLY A 167 -4.95 5.79 -7.87
C GLY A 167 -3.82 6.16 -6.91
N LEU A 168 -3.99 7.22 -6.11
CA LEU A 168 -3.03 7.58 -5.05
C LEU A 168 -2.94 6.49 -3.98
N CYS A 169 -4.05 5.88 -3.58
CA CYS A 169 -4.05 4.74 -2.67
C CYS A 169 -3.32 3.52 -3.29
N TYR A 170 -3.45 3.33 -4.61
CA TYR A 170 -2.76 2.24 -5.33
C TYR A 170 -1.26 2.45 -5.54
N LEU A 171 -0.71 3.62 -5.22
CA LEU A 171 0.75 3.82 -5.15
C LEU A 171 1.39 3.16 -3.92
N PHE A 172 0.59 2.62 -2.99
CA PHE A 172 1.11 2.07 -1.75
C PHE A 172 2.13 0.91 -1.92
N PRO A 173 1.90 -0.11 -2.79
CA PRO A 173 2.91 -1.12 -3.11
C PRO A 173 4.20 -0.51 -3.65
N MET A 174 4.11 0.57 -4.46
CA MET A 174 5.27 1.29 -4.97
C MET A 174 6.08 1.88 -3.81
N TYR A 175 5.41 2.54 -2.87
CA TYR A 175 6.06 3.06 -1.67
C TYR A 175 6.75 1.94 -0.87
N CYS A 176 6.08 0.80 -0.63
CA CYS A 176 6.66 -0.34 0.10
C CYS A 176 7.93 -0.86 -0.58
N LEU A 177 7.88 -1.05 -1.90
CA LEU A 177 9.04 -1.48 -2.69
C LEU A 177 10.17 -0.46 -2.64
N TRP A 178 9.87 0.83 -2.76
CA TRP A 178 10.88 1.88 -2.84
C TRP A 178 11.51 2.20 -1.47
N ALA A 179 10.68 2.40 -0.45
CA ALA A 179 11.12 2.84 0.87
C ALA A 179 11.80 1.72 1.66
N GLN A 180 11.39 0.46 1.45
CA GLN A 180 11.81 -0.64 2.31
C GLN A 180 12.65 -1.69 1.58
N ILE A 181 12.25 -2.12 0.37
CA ILE A 181 12.88 -3.28 -0.30
C ILE A 181 14.07 -2.85 -1.17
N LYS A 182 13.92 -1.80 -1.98
CA LYS A 182 14.94 -1.35 -2.94
C LYS A 182 16.27 -1.10 -2.21
N TYR A 183 17.35 -1.69 -2.72
CA TYR A 183 18.70 -1.58 -2.14
C TYR A 183 18.82 -2.00 -0.66
N MET A 184 17.94 -2.89 -0.18
CA MET A 184 17.93 -3.32 1.22
C MET A 184 17.80 -2.14 2.21
N ARG A 185 17.05 -1.10 1.82
CA ARG A 185 16.88 0.11 2.63
C ARG A 185 16.35 -0.17 4.02
N LEU A 186 15.48 -1.16 4.18
CA LEU A 186 15.03 -1.63 5.48
C LEU A 186 16.22 -2.09 6.36
N GLU A 187 17.11 -2.92 5.81
CA GLU A 187 18.31 -3.39 6.50
C GLU A 187 19.25 -2.24 6.89
N ASN A 188 19.43 -1.26 5.99
CA ASN A 188 20.27 -0.10 6.25
C ASN A 188 19.67 0.84 7.30
N THR A 189 18.35 1.05 7.27
CA THR A 189 17.61 1.83 8.27
C THR A 189 17.74 1.21 9.65
N TYR A 190 17.72 -0.13 9.74
CA TYR A 190 17.91 -0.84 11.02
C TYR A 190 19.36 -0.95 11.48
N LYS A 191 20.33 -1.00 10.56
CA LYS A 191 21.76 -0.85 10.91
C LYS A 191 22.03 0.53 11.52
N GLY A 192 21.27 1.56 11.11
CA GLY A 192 21.37 2.95 11.58
C GLY A 192 20.75 3.28 12.94
N ARG A 193 20.24 2.29 13.69
CA ARG A 193 19.89 2.41 15.13
C ARG A 193 18.82 3.47 15.49
N ASN A 194 17.71 3.59 14.75
CA ASN A 194 16.52 4.36 15.20
C ASN A 194 15.19 3.67 14.87
N ILE A 195 14.83 2.64 15.65
CA ILE A 195 13.54 1.93 15.51
C ILE A 195 12.36 2.84 15.85
N GLY A 196 12.52 3.77 16.81
CA GLY A 196 11.48 4.76 17.12
C GLY A 196 11.10 5.62 15.91
N LEU A 197 12.07 6.15 15.18
CA LEU A 197 11.80 6.93 13.95
C LEU A 197 11.13 6.07 12.87
N PHE A 198 11.49 4.79 12.77
CA PHE A 198 10.80 3.89 11.86
C PHE A 198 9.32 3.73 12.24
N VAL A 199 9.02 3.47 13.52
CA VAL A 199 7.62 3.35 13.99
C VAL A 199 6.85 4.65 13.73
N VAL A 200 7.42 5.81 14.07
CA VAL A 200 6.80 7.13 13.81
C VAL A 200 6.51 7.31 12.32
N LYS A 201 7.46 6.97 11.44
CA LYS A 201 7.26 7.02 9.98
C LYS A 201 6.11 6.12 9.52
N ILE A 202 5.99 4.91 10.10
CA ILE A 202 4.90 4.00 9.76
C ILE A 202 3.55 4.53 10.25
N LEU A 203 3.48 5.05 11.47
CA LEU A 203 2.26 5.65 12.00
C LEU A 203 1.81 6.85 11.15
N TRP A 204 2.75 7.71 10.75
CA TRP A 204 2.49 8.82 9.84
C TRP A 204 1.92 8.33 8.50
N LEU A 205 2.48 7.26 7.94
CA LEU A 205 1.98 6.67 6.71
C LEU A 205 0.57 6.08 6.87
N CYS A 206 0.28 5.42 8.00
CA CYS A 206 -1.06 4.89 8.29
C CYS A 206 -2.08 6.04 8.39
N LEU A 207 -1.72 7.13 9.06
CA LEU A 207 -2.53 8.35 9.10
C LEU A 207 -2.79 8.89 7.70
N LEU A 208 -1.74 8.99 6.87
CA LEU A 208 -1.85 9.47 5.49
C LEU A 208 -2.80 8.60 4.66
N MET A 209 -2.79 7.28 4.84
CA MET A 209 -3.73 6.36 4.17
C MET A 209 -5.18 6.61 4.59
N ILE A 210 -5.46 6.85 5.88
CA ILE A 210 -6.81 7.20 6.35
C ILE A 210 -7.24 8.54 5.76
N VAL A 211 -6.36 9.55 5.79
CA VAL A 211 -6.64 10.89 5.28
C VAL A 211 -6.91 10.86 3.78
N LEU A 212 -6.13 10.12 2.99
CA LEU A 212 -6.40 9.95 1.57
C LEU A 212 -7.71 9.20 1.32
N SER A 213 -7.99 8.12 2.04
CA SER A 213 -9.19 7.31 1.79
C SER A 213 -10.50 7.98 2.22
N CYS A 214 -10.53 8.61 3.39
CA CYS A 214 -11.74 9.21 3.96
C CYS A 214 -11.74 10.73 3.80
N GLY A 215 -10.70 11.41 4.25
CA GLY A 215 -10.59 12.87 4.13
C GLY A 215 -10.62 13.34 2.68
N GLY A 216 -9.97 12.62 1.77
CA GLY A 216 -10.02 12.92 0.34
C GLY A 216 -11.44 12.83 -0.25
N VAL A 217 -12.25 11.87 0.21
CA VAL A 217 -13.65 11.73 -0.20
C VAL A 217 -14.48 12.89 0.33
N GLU A 218 -14.31 13.25 1.60
CA GLU A 218 -15.03 14.40 2.21
C GLU A 218 -14.72 15.72 1.49
N VAL A 219 -13.47 15.97 1.14
CA VAL A 219 -13.07 17.15 0.36
C VAL A 219 -13.75 17.16 -1.01
N LEU A 220 -13.83 16.01 -1.69
CA LEU A 220 -14.53 15.90 -2.96
C LEU A 220 -16.04 16.12 -2.82
N ASN A 221 -16.64 15.65 -1.73
CA ASN A 221 -18.06 15.87 -1.45
C ASN A 221 -18.37 17.36 -1.28
N TRP A 222 -17.51 18.10 -0.58
CA TRP A 222 -17.63 19.55 -0.44
C TRP A 222 -17.43 20.28 -1.78
N ALA A 223 -16.43 19.87 -2.57
CA ALA A 223 -16.13 20.52 -3.85
C ALA A 223 -17.24 20.33 -4.90
N TYR A 224 -17.88 19.17 -4.93
CA TYR A 224 -18.91 18.82 -5.93
C TYR A 224 -20.35 18.93 -5.40
N TYR A 225 -20.56 19.41 -4.17
CA TYR A 225 -21.88 19.48 -3.51
C TYR A 225 -22.66 18.16 -3.55
N ILE A 226 -21.96 17.05 -3.38
CA ILE A 226 -22.57 15.72 -3.36
C ILE A 226 -22.85 15.37 -1.91
N ASN A 227 -24.10 15.53 -1.50
CA ASN A 227 -24.59 14.83 -0.33
C ASN A 227 -24.58 13.35 -0.68
N TYR A 228 -23.64 12.59 -0.12
CA TYR A 228 -23.87 11.17 0.08
C TYR A 228 -25.03 11.07 1.07
N VAL A 229 -26.26 11.20 0.54
CA VAL A 229 -27.43 10.67 1.23
C VAL A 229 -27.20 9.18 1.30
N GLU A 230 -27.14 8.70 2.54
CA GLU A 230 -27.14 7.31 2.93
C GLU A 230 -27.94 6.44 1.95
N VAL A 231 -27.32 5.38 1.44
CA VAL A 231 -28.03 4.21 0.92
C VAL A 231 -27.47 2.99 1.63
#